data_AF-A0A7S2W0J4-F1
#
_entry.id   AF-A0A7S2W0J4-F1
#
_cell.length_a   1.000
_cell.length_b   1.000
_cell.length_c   1.000
_cell.angle_alpha   90.00
_cell.angle_beta   90.00
_cell.angle_gamma   90.00
#
_symmetry.space_group_name_H-M   'P 1'
#
loop_
_entity.id
_entity.type
_entity.pdbx_description
1 polymer ?
#
loop_
_entity_poly.entity_id
_entity_poly.type
_entity_poly.pdbx_seq_one_letter_code
_entity_poly.pdbx_strand_id
1 'polypeptide(L)'
;WGEAEVENWQQVLLLGGEIAWQSSQLPVARELWEEQLRFLREHHGEGTPHPMIAGALRSLGRPLQAQGDLGGAEKLYRECLDMQIKVYGEDTPHAEVAATLHQLGRLLQAQGDLDGAEKLYRECLEMKRKVYGEDTPHAEVAATLHQLGRLLQAQGDLDGAEKLYRESLEMKRKVYGEDTPH
;
A
#
# COMPACT_ATOMS: atom_id res chain seq x y z
N TRP A 1 -31.42 4.01 -3.00
CA TRP A 1 -30.67 3.29 -1.98
C TRP A 1 -30.67 4.15 -0.73
N GLY A 2 -31.09 3.58 0.40
CA GLY A 2 -30.83 4.20 1.71
C GLY A 2 -29.33 4.11 2.06
N GLU A 3 -28.86 4.93 3.00
CA GLU A 3 -27.44 4.94 3.42
C GLU A 3 -26.94 3.55 3.84
N ALA A 4 -27.75 2.80 4.60
CA ALA A 4 -27.41 1.44 5.02
C ALA A 4 -27.31 0.45 3.84
N GLU A 5 -28.07 0.65 2.77
CA GLU A 5 -28.01 -0.21 1.58
C GLU A 5 -26.75 0.10 0.75
N VAL A 6 -26.35 1.38 0.68
CA VAL A 6 -25.11 1.83 0.04
C VAL A 6 -23.88 1.26 0.77
N GLU A 7 -23.85 1.39 2.10
CA GLU A 7 -22.75 0.88 2.92
C GLU A 7 -22.61 -0.64 2.82
N ASN A 8 -23.75 -1.35 2.90
CA ASN A 8 -23.76 -2.81 2.75
C ASN A 8 -23.26 -3.25 1.36
N TRP A 9 -23.70 -2.59 0.29
CA TRP A 9 -23.25 -2.90 -1.06
C TRP A 9 -21.75 -2.69 -1.25
N GLN A 10 -21.24 -1.56 -0.74
CA GLN A 10 -19.81 -1.27 -0.77
C GLN A 10 -19.00 -2.34 -0.03
N GLN A 11 -19.47 -2.77 1.14
CA GLN A 11 -18.77 -3.76 1.94
C GLN A 11 -18.76 -5.13 1.26
N VAL A 12 -19.85 -5.51 0.58
CA VAL A 12 -19.93 -6.74 -0.22
C VAL A 12 -18.87 -6.73 -1.32
N LEU A 13 -18.76 -5.65 -2.09
CA LEU A 13 -17.76 -5.55 -3.15
C LEU A 13 -16.33 -5.57 -2.61
N LEU A 14 -16.07 -4.88 -1.49
CA LEU A 14 -14.75 -4.88 -0.84
C LEU A 14 -14.33 -6.28 -0.41
N LEU A 15 -15.17 -6.94 0.38
CA LEU A 15 -14.88 -8.25 0.96
C LEU A 15 -14.84 -9.33 -0.12
N GLY A 16 -15.76 -9.27 -1.09
CA GLY A 16 -15.74 -10.15 -2.26
C GLY A 16 -14.44 -10.04 -3.03
N GLY A 17 -13.96 -8.82 -3.28
CA GLY A 17 -12.67 -8.58 -3.93
C GLY A 17 -11.49 -9.14 -3.14
N GLU A 18 -11.45 -8.94 -1.82
CA GLU A 18 -10.40 -9.51 -0.95
C GLU A 18 -10.44 -11.05 -0.91
N ILE A 19 -11.63 -11.66 -0.83
CA ILE A 19 -11.79 -13.12 -0.87
C ILE A 19 -11.30 -13.69 -2.21
N ALA A 20 -11.69 -13.05 -3.31
CA ALA A 20 -11.25 -13.45 -4.65
C ALA A 20 -9.72 -13.32 -4.78
N TRP A 21 -9.14 -12.24 -4.26
CA TRP A 21 -7.69 -12.04 -4.24
C TRP A 21 -6.97 -13.12 -3.44
N GLN A 22 -7.42 -13.40 -2.22
CA GLN A 22 -6.84 -14.45 -1.37
C GLN A 22 -6.97 -15.83 -2.01
N SER A 23 -8.04 -16.06 -2.76
CA SER A 23 -8.28 -17.28 -3.54
C SER A 23 -7.53 -17.31 -4.88
N SER A 24 -6.64 -16.33 -5.15
CA SER A 24 -5.90 -16.18 -6.42
C SER A 24 -6.78 -16.04 -7.67
N GLN A 25 -8.05 -15.65 -7.51
CA GLN A 25 -8.98 -15.36 -8.60
C GLN A 25 -8.80 -13.91 -9.05
N LEU A 26 -7.63 -13.60 -9.61
CA LEU A 26 -7.23 -12.22 -9.96
C LEU A 26 -8.24 -11.50 -10.89
N PRO A 27 -8.83 -12.13 -11.92
CA PRO A 27 -9.84 -11.46 -12.75
C PRO A 27 -11.10 -11.08 -11.97
N VAL A 28 -11.56 -11.95 -11.07
CA VAL A 28 -12.74 -11.71 -10.23
C VAL A 28 -12.46 -10.59 -9.22
N ALA A 29 -11.29 -10.62 -8.58
CA ALA A 29 -10.88 -9.56 -7.64
C ALA A 29 -10.84 -8.19 -8.33
N ARG A 30 -10.28 -8.15 -9.55
CA ARG A 30 -10.27 -6.95 -10.38
C ARG A 30 -11.67 -6.45 -10.69
N GLU A 31 -12.55 -7.32 -11.19
CA GLU A 31 -13.92 -6.96 -11.56
C GLU A 31 -14.70 -6.35 -10.38
N LEU A 32 -14.62 -6.99 -9.20
CA LEU A 32 -15.29 -6.51 -7.99
C LEU A 32 -14.77 -5.15 -7.51
N TRP A 33 -13.45 -4.93 -7.57
CA TRP A 33 -12.87 -3.64 -7.19
C TRP A 33 -13.07 -2.55 -8.26
N GLU A 34 -13.16 -2.90 -9.55
CA GLU A 34 -13.58 -1.96 -10.60
C GLU A 34 -15.03 -1.53 -10.40
N GLU A 35 -15.93 -2.48 -10.09
CA GLU A 35 -17.32 -2.18 -9.78
C GLU A 35 -17.44 -1.31 -8.53
N GLN A 36 -16.68 -1.62 -7.48
CA GLN A 36 -16.62 -0.82 -6.27
C GLN A 36 -16.20 0.62 -6.57
N LEU A 37 -15.13 0.80 -7.35
CA LEU A 37 -14.63 2.13 -7.70
C LEU A 37 -15.66 2.92 -8.52
N ARG A 38 -16.32 2.28 -9.49
CA ARG A 38 -17.39 2.90 -10.28
C ARG A 38 -18.53 3.37 -9.38
N PHE A 39 -19.03 2.49 -8.53
CA PHE A 39 -20.10 2.79 -7.60
C PHE A 39 -19.75 3.98 -6.68
N LEU A 40 -18.55 3.97 -6.09
CA LEU A 40 -18.13 5.04 -5.18
C LEU A 40 -17.98 6.40 -5.90
N ARG A 41 -17.47 6.41 -7.14
CA ARG A 41 -17.38 7.64 -7.95
C ARG A 41 -18.74 8.16 -8.36
N GLU A 42 -19.69 7.29 -8.69
CA GLU A 42 -21.06 7.69 -9.00
C GLU A 42 -21.77 8.27 -7.76
N HIS A 43 -21.56 7.67 -6.59
CA HIS A 43 -22.24 8.07 -5.37
C HIS A 43 -21.65 9.35 -4.73
N HIS A 44 -20.32 9.47 -4.68
CA HIS A 44 -19.63 10.59 -4.01
C HIS A 44 -19.15 11.69 -4.98
N GLY A 45 -19.19 11.45 -6.29
CA GLY A 45 -18.67 12.33 -7.34
C GLY A 45 -17.27 11.93 -7.81
N GLU A 46 -17.07 11.92 -9.13
CA GLU A 46 -15.88 11.35 -9.80
C GLU A 46 -14.54 11.99 -9.39
N GLY A 47 -14.55 13.29 -9.08
CA GLY A 47 -13.37 14.05 -8.67
C GLY A 47 -13.33 14.41 -7.19
N THR A 48 -14.30 13.97 -6.39
CA THR A 48 -14.40 14.34 -4.98
C THR A 48 -13.33 13.60 -4.17
N PRO A 49 -12.45 14.30 -3.43
CA PRO A 49 -11.53 13.63 -2.52
C PRO A 49 -12.30 12.85 -1.46
N HIS A 50 -12.19 11.52 -1.48
CA HIS A 50 -12.94 10.66 -0.58
C HIS A 50 -12.10 9.45 -0.13
N PRO A 51 -11.97 9.18 1.19
CA PRO A 51 -11.15 8.07 1.70
C PRO A 51 -11.49 6.71 1.08
N MET A 52 -12.78 6.45 0.84
CA MET A 52 -13.21 5.16 0.26
C MET A 52 -12.84 5.03 -1.22
N ILE A 53 -12.88 6.11 -1.99
CA ILE A 53 -12.43 6.10 -3.40
C ILE A 53 -10.93 5.84 -3.42
N ALA A 54 -10.16 6.52 -2.56
CA ALA A 54 -8.73 6.27 -2.42
C ALA A 54 -8.44 4.80 -2.05
N GLY A 55 -9.16 4.23 -1.09
CA GLY A 55 -9.05 2.82 -0.72
C GLY A 55 -9.32 1.88 -1.90
N ALA A 56 -10.39 2.11 -2.66
CA ALA A 56 -10.75 1.31 -3.83
C ALA A 56 -9.70 1.40 -4.96
N LEU A 57 -9.16 2.60 -5.23
CA LEU A 57 -8.07 2.80 -6.19
C LEU A 57 -6.84 1.95 -5.83
N ARG A 58 -6.43 1.95 -4.55
CA ARG A 58 -5.31 1.13 -4.09
C ARG A 58 -5.60 -0.36 -4.20
N SER A 59 -6.81 -0.81 -3.82
CA SER A 59 -7.19 -2.21 -3.93
C SER A 59 -7.15 -2.70 -5.37
N LEU A 60 -7.67 -1.90 -6.31
CA LEU A 60 -7.67 -2.22 -7.74
C LEU A 60 -6.26 -2.23 -8.37
N GLY A 61 -5.31 -1.45 -7.85
CA GLY A 61 -3.92 -1.47 -8.33
C GLY A 61 -3.21 -2.81 -8.11
N ARG A 62 -3.56 -3.55 -7.04
CA ARG A 62 -2.93 -4.83 -6.68
C ARG A 62 -3.09 -5.92 -7.76
N PRO A 63 -4.30 -6.23 -8.27
CA PRO A 63 -4.47 -7.23 -9.31
C PRO A 63 -3.92 -6.78 -10.66
N LEU A 64 -3.95 -5.49 -11.01
CA LEU A 64 -3.30 -5.01 -12.23
C LEU A 64 -1.80 -5.28 -12.19
N GLN A 65 -1.14 -4.96 -11.08
CA GLN A 65 0.27 -5.26 -10.88
C GLN A 65 0.55 -6.77 -10.96
N ALA A 66 -0.28 -7.61 -10.34
CA ALA A 66 -0.14 -9.07 -10.38
C ALA A 66 -0.35 -9.66 -11.79
N GLN A 67 -1.17 -9.01 -12.62
CA GLN A 67 -1.40 -9.37 -14.02
C GLN A 67 -0.35 -8.79 -14.98
N GLY A 68 0.61 -8.01 -14.48
CA GLY A 68 1.67 -7.38 -15.28
C GLY A 68 1.29 -6.05 -15.92
N ASP A 69 0.08 -5.53 -15.67
CA ASP A 69 -0.30 -4.17 -16.08
C ASP A 69 0.28 -3.14 -15.10
N LEU A 70 1.59 -2.95 -15.19
CA LEU A 70 2.32 -2.05 -14.29
C LEU A 70 1.93 -0.59 -14.52
N GLY A 71 1.65 -0.19 -15.76
CA GLY A 71 1.24 1.18 -16.09
C GLY A 71 -0.15 1.52 -15.56
N GLY A 72 -1.11 0.59 -15.69
CA GLY A 72 -2.44 0.73 -15.09
C GLY A 72 -2.39 0.80 -13.57
N ALA A 73 -1.59 -0.07 -12.93
CA ALA A 73 -1.38 -0.04 -11.48
C ALA A 73 -0.77 1.29 -11.02
N GLU A 74 0.22 1.83 -11.74
CA GLU A 74 0.89 3.08 -11.38
C GLU A 74 -0.09 4.24 -11.38
N LYS A 75 -0.90 4.35 -12.44
CA LYS A 75 -1.92 5.39 -12.56
C LYS A 75 -2.87 5.36 -11.37
N LEU A 76 -3.37 4.18 -10.98
CA LEU A 76 -4.30 4.04 -9.86
C LEU A 76 -3.66 4.39 -8.52
N TYR A 77 -2.42 3.95 -8.26
CA TYR A 77 -1.74 4.27 -7.01
C TYR A 77 -1.37 5.75 -6.90
N ARG A 78 -0.98 6.41 -8.01
CA ARG A 78 -0.75 7.87 -8.01
C ARG A 78 -2.03 8.65 -7.78
N GLU A 79 -3.12 8.25 -8.43
CA GLU A 79 -4.43 8.86 -8.18
C GLU A 79 -4.88 8.66 -6.73
N CYS A 80 -4.66 7.47 -6.16
CA CYS A 80 -4.90 7.18 -4.76
C CYS A 80 -4.11 8.13 -3.84
N LEU A 81 -2.80 8.27 -4.09
CA LEU A 81 -1.92 9.13 -3.29
C LEU A 81 -2.37 10.59 -3.32
N ASP A 82 -2.63 11.14 -4.52
CA ASP A 82 -3.13 12.51 -4.69
C ASP A 82 -4.45 12.74 -3.95
N MET A 83 -5.33 11.74 -3.95
CA MET A 83 -6.59 11.79 -3.23
C MET A 83 -6.39 11.74 -1.71
N GLN A 84 -5.52 10.86 -1.22
CA GLN A 84 -5.21 10.75 0.21
C GLN A 84 -4.59 12.04 0.75
N ILE A 85 -3.69 12.68 -0.02
CA ILE A 85 -3.11 13.97 0.33
C ILE A 85 -4.20 15.05 0.48
N LYS A 86 -5.17 15.09 -0.43
CA LYS A 86 -6.31 16.03 -0.34
C LYS A 86 -7.24 15.74 0.84
N VAL A 87 -7.39 14.46 1.21
CA VAL A 87 -8.28 14.02 2.30
C VAL A 87 -7.65 14.26 3.68
N TYR A 88 -6.36 13.94 3.86
CA TYR A 88 -5.69 13.97 5.15
C TYR A 88 -4.83 15.22 5.37
N GLY A 89 -4.51 15.96 4.30
CA GLY A 89 -3.58 17.08 4.30
C GLY A 89 -2.12 16.65 4.08
N GLU A 90 -1.33 17.52 3.46
CA GLU A 90 0.08 17.26 3.09
C GLU A 90 0.98 16.99 4.30
N ASP A 91 0.69 17.62 5.44
CA ASP A 91 1.55 17.57 6.64
C ASP A 91 1.07 16.57 7.71
N THR A 92 0.01 15.81 7.45
CA THR A 92 -0.58 14.89 8.43
C THR A 92 -0.10 13.46 8.19
N PRO A 93 0.69 12.87 9.12
CA PRO A 93 1.09 11.48 8.99
C PRO A 93 -0.11 10.54 8.97
N HIS A 94 -0.21 9.69 7.94
CA HIS A 94 -1.33 8.78 7.79
C HIS A 94 -0.89 7.40 7.28
N ALA A 95 -1.35 6.33 7.95
CA ALA A 95 -0.99 4.94 7.61
C ALA A 95 -1.36 4.58 6.16
N GLU A 96 -2.52 5.06 5.70
CA GLU A 96 -3.00 4.80 4.34
C GLU A 96 -2.10 5.43 3.26
N VAL A 97 -1.54 6.62 3.50
CA VAL A 97 -0.57 7.27 2.61
C VAL A 97 0.70 6.45 2.56
N ALA A 98 1.21 6.03 3.72
CA ALA A 98 2.39 5.17 3.79
C ALA A 98 2.20 3.85 3.03
N ALA A 99 1.03 3.23 3.15
CA ALA A 99 0.71 2.00 2.42
C ALA A 99 0.69 2.20 0.90
N THR A 100 0.17 3.33 0.41
CA THR A 100 0.19 3.67 -1.03
C THR A 100 1.60 3.94 -1.54
N LEU A 101 2.41 4.70 -0.79
CA LEU A 101 3.84 4.91 -1.11
C LEU A 101 4.60 3.58 -1.20
N HIS A 102 4.33 2.65 -0.28
CA HIS A 102 4.92 1.31 -0.33
C HIS A 102 4.54 0.55 -1.61
N GLN A 103 3.28 0.60 -2.05
CA GLN A 103 2.87 -0.08 -3.29
C GLN A 103 3.48 0.57 -4.52
N LEU A 104 3.57 1.90 -4.58
CA LEU A 104 4.28 2.59 -5.66
C LEU A 104 5.77 2.21 -5.68
N GLY A 105 6.43 2.12 -4.52
CA GLY A 105 7.83 1.67 -4.43
C GLY A 105 8.02 0.24 -4.98
N ARG A 106 7.13 -0.69 -4.59
CA ARG A 106 7.13 -2.06 -5.14
C ARG A 106 6.91 -2.09 -6.65
N LEU A 107 6.07 -1.18 -7.15
CA LEU A 107 5.75 -1.10 -8.56
C LEU A 107 6.93 -0.56 -9.38
N LEU A 108 7.55 0.55 -8.96
CA LEU A 108 8.74 1.10 -9.62
C LEU A 108 9.89 0.09 -9.61
N GLN A 109 10.07 -0.65 -8.52
CA GLN A 109 11.02 -1.75 -8.46
C GLN A 109 10.73 -2.84 -9.51
N ALA A 110 9.46 -3.20 -9.70
CA ALA A 110 9.05 -4.18 -10.73
C ALA A 110 9.25 -3.65 -12.16
N GLN A 111 9.19 -2.33 -12.36
CA GLN A 111 9.53 -1.67 -13.62
C GLN A 111 11.04 -1.49 -13.83
N GLY A 112 11.87 -1.75 -12.81
CA GLY A 112 13.32 -1.57 -12.85
C GLY A 112 13.81 -0.17 -12.46
N ASP A 113 12.92 0.75 -12.07
CA ASP A 113 13.28 2.05 -11.52
C ASP A 113 13.64 1.92 -10.03
N LEU A 114 14.88 1.51 -9.78
CA LEU A 114 15.38 1.26 -8.43
C LEU A 114 15.52 2.56 -7.62
N ASP A 115 15.96 3.65 -8.24
CA ASP A 115 16.15 4.93 -7.55
C ASP A 115 14.81 5.56 -7.16
N GLY A 116 13.82 5.51 -8.05
CA GLY A 116 12.45 5.92 -7.75
C GLY A 116 11.81 5.07 -6.66
N ALA A 117 12.02 3.74 -6.69
CA ALA A 117 11.56 2.85 -5.64
C ALA A 117 12.19 3.17 -4.29
N GLU A 118 13.49 3.50 -4.25
CA GLU A 118 14.21 3.81 -3.02
C GLU A 118 13.63 5.06 -2.37
N LYS A 119 13.43 6.11 -3.16
CA LYS A 119 12.82 7.36 -2.70
C LYS A 119 11.46 7.10 -2.06
N LEU A 120 10.58 6.37 -2.73
CA LEU A 120 9.23 6.07 -2.22
C LEU A 120 9.23 5.21 -0.96
N TYR A 121 10.12 4.21 -0.87
CA TYR A 121 10.21 3.42 0.34
C TYR A 121 10.80 4.21 1.51
N ARG A 122 11.72 5.15 1.28
CA ARG A 122 12.22 6.05 2.33
C ARG A 122 11.12 6.99 2.82
N GLU A 123 10.35 7.59 1.92
CA GLU A 123 9.17 8.39 2.27
C GLU A 123 8.13 7.56 3.05
N CYS A 124 7.86 6.33 2.61
CA CYS A 124 7.00 5.38 3.34
C CYS A 124 7.53 5.10 4.76
N LEU A 125 8.83 4.86 4.90
CA LEU A 125 9.46 4.57 6.19
C LEU A 125 9.34 5.76 7.15
N GLU A 126 9.62 6.97 6.67
CA GLU A 126 9.47 8.20 7.44
C GLU A 126 8.02 8.39 7.89
N MET A 127 7.06 8.21 6.98
CA MET A 127 5.64 8.29 7.27
C MET A 127 5.20 7.28 8.34
N LYS A 128 5.63 6.01 8.22
CA LYS A 128 5.32 4.96 9.21
C LYS A 128 5.91 5.26 10.58
N ARG A 129 7.14 5.80 10.65
CA ARG A 129 7.75 6.22 11.92
C ARG A 129 6.97 7.35 12.58
N LYS A 130 6.50 8.34 11.80
CA LYS A 130 5.63 9.41 12.34
C LYS A 130 4.27 8.89 12.83
N VAL A 131 3.70 7.89 12.13
CA VAL A 131 2.39 7.30 12.48
C VAL A 131 2.46 6.41 13.73
N TYR A 132 3.48 5.54 13.84
CA TYR A 132 3.58 4.55 14.92
C TYR A 132 4.47 4.99 16.09
N GLY A 133 5.21 6.09 15.93
CA GLY A 133 6.24 6.57 16.85
C GLY A 133 7.63 6.09 16.43
N GLU A 134 8.63 6.99 16.49
CA GLU A 134 9.99 6.73 15.99
C GLU A 134 10.69 5.58 16.73
N ASP A 135 10.42 5.42 18.02
CA ASP A 135 11.03 4.41 18.90
C ASP A 135 10.10 3.22 19.19
N THR A 136 8.92 3.16 18.58
CA THR A 136 7.96 2.08 18.81
C THR A 136 8.20 0.94 17.82
N PRO A 137 8.54 -0.28 18.27
CA PRO A 137 8.65 -1.43 17.38
C PRO A 137 7.31 -1.70 16.69
N HIS A 138 7.33 -1.77 15.35
CA HIS A 138 6.11 -2.00 14.58
C HIS A 138 6.40 -2.86 13.34
N ALA A 139 5.59 -3.90 13.11
CA ALA A 139 5.79 -4.87 12.02
C ALA A 139 5.85 -4.20 10.63
N GLU A 140 5.01 -3.19 10.40
CA GLU A 140 4.96 -2.45 9.13
C GLU A 140 6.23 -1.61 8.86
N VAL A 141 6.89 -1.09 9.90
CA VAL A 141 8.16 -0.37 9.78
C VAL A 141 9.25 -1.37 9.43
N ALA A 142 9.30 -2.52 10.15
CA ALA A 142 10.23 -3.60 9.87
C ALA A 142 10.09 -4.15 8.44
N ALA A 143 8.86 -4.31 7.94
CA ALA A 143 8.60 -4.75 6.57
C ALA A 143 9.17 -3.77 5.52
N THR A 144 9.06 -2.47 5.78
CA THR A 144 9.57 -1.42 4.86
C THR A 144 11.09 -1.35 4.89
N LEU A 145 11.72 -1.44 6.07
CA LEU A 145 13.17 -1.57 6.23
C LEU A 145 13.71 -2.77 5.43
N HIS A 146 13.00 -3.91 5.49
CA HIS A 146 13.38 -5.10 4.73
C HIS A 146 13.30 -4.87 3.22
N GLN A 147 12.27 -4.19 2.70
CA GLN A 147 12.18 -3.90 1.26
C GLN A 147 13.28 -2.92 0.80
N LEU A 148 13.61 -1.91 1.61
CA LEU A 148 14.76 -1.04 1.33
C LEU A 148 16.07 -1.84 1.32
N GLY A 149 16.26 -2.78 2.24
CA GLY A 149 17.44 -3.66 2.25
C GLY A 149 17.55 -4.50 0.97
N ARG A 150 16.43 -5.06 0.48
CA ARG A 150 16.38 -5.79 -0.80
C ARG A 150 16.72 -4.90 -1.98
N LEU A 151 16.28 -3.65 -1.94
CA LEU A 151 16.54 -2.69 -2.99
C LEU A 151 18.02 -2.28 -3.05
N LEU A 152 18.60 -1.90 -1.91
CA LEU A 152 20.04 -1.56 -1.83
C LEU A 152 20.91 -2.75 -2.26
N GLN A 153 20.53 -3.97 -1.88
CA GLN A 153 21.20 -5.18 -2.36
C GLN A 153 21.14 -5.32 -3.88
N ALA A 154 20.00 -5.02 -4.51
CA ALA A 154 19.85 -5.06 -5.97
C ALA A 154 20.66 -3.96 -6.68
N GLN A 155 20.87 -2.81 -6.02
CA GLN A 155 21.77 -1.74 -6.49
C GLN A 155 23.26 -2.03 -6.20
N GLY A 156 23.58 -3.07 -5.43
CA GLY A 156 24.95 -3.46 -5.07
C GLY A 156 25.50 -2.84 -3.79
N ASP A 157 24.71 -2.03 -3.07
CA ASP A 157 25.07 -1.50 -1.75
C ASP A 157 24.79 -2.54 -0.66
N LEU A 158 25.74 -3.47 -0.50
CA LEU A 158 25.63 -4.57 0.45
C LEU A 158 25.72 -4.08 1.92
N ASP A 159 26.54 -3.07 2.20
CA ASP A 159 26.72 -2.53 3.55
C ASP A 159 25.45 -1.81 4.03
N GLY A 160 24.84 -1.00 3.16
CA GLY A 160 23.56 -0.36 3.41
C GLY A 160 22.44 -1.39 3.58
N ALA A 161 22.40 -2.41 2.72
CA ALA A 161 21.43 -3.49 2.82
C ALA A 161 21.55 -4.26 4.15
N GLU A 162 22.76 -4.62 4.57
CA GLU A 162 22.99 -5.33 5.84
C GLU A 162 22.48 -4.52 7.03
N LYS A 163 22.76 -3.21 7.07
CA LYS A 163 22.29 -2.32 8.13
C LYS A 163 20.76 -2.33 8.24
N LEU A 164 20.06 -2.20 7.11
CA LEU A 164 18.59 -2.18 7.07
C LEU A 164 17.98 -3.53 7.44
N TYR A 165 18.59 -4.63 6.99
CA TYR A 165 18.13 -5.96 7.39
C TYR A 165 18.30 -6.21 8.88
N ARG A 166 19.41 -5.76 9.47
CA ARG A 166 19.65 -5.87 10.91
C ARG A 166 18.63 -5.07 11.71
N GLU A 167 18.33 -3.84 11.29
CA GLU A 167 17.31 -2.99 11.91
C GLU A 167 15.91 -3.63 11.81
N SER A 168 15.54 -4.15 10.63
CA SER A 168 14.29 -4.87 10.42
C SER A 168 14.16 -6.10 11.32
N LEU A 169 15.25 -6.89 11.45
CA LEU A 169 15.29 -8.08 12.30
C LEU A 169 15.14 -7.73 13.78
N GLU A 170 15.88 -6.72 14.26
CA GLU A 170 15.78 -6.26 15.64
C GLU A 170 14.37 -5.80 15.98
N MET A 171 13.74 -5.05 15.06
CA MET A 171 12.37 -4.60 15.24
C MET A 171 11.38 -5.75 15.27
N LYS A 172 11.50 -6.74 14.36
CA LYS A 172 10.66 -7.95 14.39
C LYS A 172 10.80 -8.71 15.70
N ARG A 173 12.02 -8.86 16.23
CA ARG A 173 12.25 -9.50 17.55
C ARG A 173 11.52 -8.76 18.67
N LYS A 174 11.55 -7.43 18.67
CA LYS A 174 10.82 -6.62 19.66
C LYS A 174 9.30 -6.74 19.52
N VAL A 175 8.77 -6.85 18.29
CA VAL A 175 7.33 -6.97 18.02
C VAL A 175 6.76 -8.34 18.42
N TYR A 176 7.48 -9.41 18.09
CA TYR A 176 6.98 -10.78 18.27
C TYR A 176 7.55 -11.49 19.52
N GLY A 177 8.46 -10.84 20.24
CA GLY A 177 9.23 -11.45 21.34
C GLY A 177 10.34 -12.36 20.82
N GLU A 178 11.29 -12.73 21.68
CA GLU A 178 12.36 -13.67 21.33
C GLU A 178 11.87 -15.14 21.23
N ASP A 179 10.62 -15.42 21.63
CA ASP A 179 10.06 -16.77 21.82
C ASP A 179 8.80 -17.10 20.99
N THR A 180 8.59 -16.49 19.82
CA THR A 180 7.57 -16.98 18.87
C THR A 180 8.22 -17.72 17.70
N PRO A 181 8.31 -19.07 17.76
CA PRO A 181 8.61 -19.87 16.58
C PRO A 181 7.56 -19.57 15.50
N HIS A 182 8.04 -19.37 14.28
CA HIS A 182 7.21 -19.20 13.08
C HIS A 182 6.88 -20.58 12.50
#